data_AF-A0AA36NBN3-F1
#
_entry.id   AF-A0AA36NBN3-F1
#
_cell.length_a   1.000
_cell.length_b   1.000
_cell.length_c   1.000
_cell.angle_alpha   90.00
_cell.angle_beta   90.00
_cell.angle_gamma   90.00
#
_symmetry.space_group_name_H-M   'P 1'
#
loop_
_entity.id
_entity.type
_entity.pdbx_description
1 polymer ?
#
loop_
_entity_poly.entity_id
_entity_poly.type
_entity_poly.pdbx_seq_one_letter_code
_entity_poly.pdbx_strand_id
1 'polypeptide(L)'
;MTLALALLALLSSVRADSVRRQLRVTSQGEIQAAGADDAELISLLRKSKDLCPKGDRRCLAILTELRRALWPRIQAETGWTGAAWWPTAIDGEEFVGQVSECAGGSRKLYFRHIWKAAGQTIFRNLEKVSTPVVQAGAQYEEFCRDFQASRNHSLITSFTFVRDPLVRFISGYAEIEHRMEQGQEAYQHLKLSLGKYSRGSSDRGKAFFEEFLRNAINYDGHVKPQSEFLAPVAGCGVPLDFIGRTERFAQDWRKLLAALHCDIATLPFDSSLGFMSCPCRGLHPNDNQDKTALQQGALSLFKVASDSHMAMEAAMAENGGAYLRGLCWLLLPDFAILDYDLPEGCREGSLLTLLQSVRQWQLQPGSVADSPPTPAPSAAEKRPTAERSEVARREQARREEPKPQAQAGAISHSPVSEEAKTRLAQQLRRKIMAEELKRKAQEDAQRAARIAEASRVAVQSHIRTHGTDD
;
A
#
# COMPACT_ATOMS: atom_id res chain seq x y z
N MET A 1 -8.87 -49.57 -13.57
CA MET A 1 -9.48 -48.66 -14.58
C MET A 1 -10.76 -47.98 -14.10
N THR A 2 -11.67 -48.68 -13.42
CA THR A 2 -12.97 -48.14 -12.96
C THR A 2 -12.86 -46.98 -11.96
N LEU A 3 -11.85 -46.99 -11.06
CA LEU A 3 -11.62 -45.91 -10.10
C LEU A 3 -11.10 -44.61 -10.77
N ALA A 4 -10.33 -44.73 -11.86
CA ALA A 4 -9.79 -43.59 -12.60
C ALA A 4 -10.86 -42.87 -13.41
N LEU A 5 -11.83 -43.62 -13.98
CA LEU A 5 -12.98 -43.05 -14.68
C LEU A 5 -13.96 -42.35 -13.72
N ALA A 6 -14.16 -42.88 -12.51
CA ALA A 6 -14.96 -42.22 -11.48
C ALA A 6 -14.31 -40.91 -10.99
N LEU A 7 -12.99 -40.88 -10.83
CA LEU A 7 -12.26 -39.66 -10.46
C LEU A 7 -12.33 -38.60 -11.57
N LEU A 8 -12.22 -38.99 -12.84
CA LEU A 8 -12.37 -38.09 -14.00
C LEU A 8 -13.80 -37.55 -14.13
N ALA A 9 -14.83 -38.34 -13.81
CA ALA A 9 -16.23 -37.91 -13.81
C ALA A 9 -16.57 -36.98 -12.63
N LEU A 10 -16.00 -37.21 -11.45
CA LEU A 10 -16.12 -36.30 -10.30
C LEU A 10 -15.36 -34.99 -10.54
N LEU A 11 -14.18 -35.04 -11.16
CA LEU A 11 -13.39 -33.85 -11.53
C LEU A 11 -14.03 -33.04 -12.67
N SER A 12 -14.80 -33.69 -13.56
CA SER A 12 -15.57 -32.99 -14.60
C SER A 12 -16.89 -32.41 -14.08
N SER A 13 -17.56 -33.08 -13.14
CA SER A 13 -18.78 -32.58 -12.50
C SER A 13 -18.53 -31.36 -11.60
N VAL A 14 -17.46 -31.36 -10.80
CA VAL A 14 -17.13 -30.21 -9.91
C VAL A 14 -16.68 -28.97 -10.69
N ARG A 15 -16.15 -29.13 -11.92
CA ARG A 15 -15.82 -28.01 -12.81
C ARG A 15 -17.00 -27.55 -13.67
N ALA A 16 -17.89 -28.44 -14.07
CA ALA A 16 -18.98 -28.12 -14.99
C ALA A 16 -20.05 -27.19 -14.39
N ASP A 17 -20.37 -27.31 -13.09
CA ASP A 17 -21.40 -26.45 -12.47
C ASP A 17 -20.93 -25.02 -12.21
N SER A 18 -19.61 -24.81 -12.03
CA SER A 18 -19.02 -23.47 -11.95
C SER A 18 -18.95 -22.80 -13.33
N VAL A 19 -18.62 -23.56 -14.38
CA VAL A 19 -18.54 -23.06 -15.76
C VAL A 19 -19.93 -22.83 -16.38
N ARG A 20 -20.93 -23.67 -16.08
CA ARG A 20 -22.31 -23.49 -16.59
C ARG A 20 -23.02 -22.26 -16.03
N ARG A 21 -22.66 -21.77 -14.84
CA ARG A 21 -23.21 -20.51 -14.31
C ARG A 21 -22.67 -19.26 -15.01
N GLN A 22 -21.61 -19.36 -15.80
CA GLN A 22 -20.89 -18.20 -16.34
C GLN A 22 -21.30 -17.79 -17.75
N LEU A 23 -22.10 -18.57 -18.47
CA LEU A 23 -22.51 -18.26 -19.83
C LEU A 23 -24.04 -18.13 -19.90
N ARG A 24 -24.53 -16.88 -19.94
CA ARG A 24 -25.91 -16.62 -20.38
C ARG A 24 -25.85 -16.30 -21.87
N VAL A 25 -26.46 -17.16 -22.67
CA VAL A 25 -26.76 -16.86 -24.08
C VAL A 25 -27.95 -15.92 -24.05
N THR A 26 -27.78 -14.68 -24.50
CA THR A 26 -28.90 -13.74 -24.61
C THR A 26 -29.85 -14.20 -25.72
N SER A 27 -31.08 -13.66 -25.76
CA SER A 27 -32.03 -13.94 -26.84
C SER A 27 -31.53 -13.52 -28.23
N GLN A 28 -30.40 -12.82 -28.30
CA GLN A 28 -29.71 -12.41 -29.54
C GLN A 28 -28.52 -13.31 -29.91
N GLY A 29 -28.26 -14.39 -29.15
CA GLY A 29 -27.16 -15.31 -29.42
C GLY A 29 -25.77 -14.80 -28.98
N GLU A 30 -25.70 -13.66 -28.27
CA GLU A 30 -24.45 -13.20 -27.68
C GLU A 30 -24.14 -14.00 -26.40
N ILE A 31 -22.95 -14.58 -26.37
CA ILE A 31 -22.38 -15.19 -25.18
C ILE A 31 -21.79 -14.06 -24.34
N GLN A 32 -22.57 -13.53 -23.40
CA GLN A 32 -22.03 -12.62 -22.38
C GLN A 32 -21.54 -13.45 -21.20
N ALA A 33 -20.31 -13.19 -20.76
CA ALA A 33 -19.84 -13.67 -19.47
C ALA A 33 -20.81 -13.12 -18.42
N ALA A 34 -21.57 -14.00 -17.76
CA ALA A 34 -22.44 -13.61 -16.68
C ALA A 34 -21.56 -13.09 -15.54
N GLY A 35 -21.42 -11.77 -15.46
CA GLY A 35 -20.80 -11.13 -14.31
C GLY A 35 -21.52 -11.56 -13.03
N ALA A 36 -20.82 -11.50 -11.89
CA ALA A 36 -21.46 -11.71 -10.61
C ALA A 36 -22.68 -10.80 -10.48
N ASP A 37 -23.77 -11.35 -9.93
CA ASP A 37 -24.92 -10.53 -9.60
C ASP A 37 -24.59 -9.56 -8.45
N ASP A 38 -25.44 -8.56 -8.28
CA ASP A 38 -25.20 -7.52 -7.29
C ASP A 38 -25.19 -8.07 -5.85
N ALA A 39 -25.89 -9.18 -5.59
CA ALA A 39 -25.92 -9.81 -4.26
C ALA A 39 -24.59 -10.48 -3.92
N GLU A 40 -23.99 -11.18 -4.88
CA GLU A 40 -22.64 -11.74 -4.75
C GLU A 40 -21.60 -10.62 -4.54
N LEU A 41 -21.66 -9.54 -5.32
CA LEU A 41 -20.77 -8.39 -5.15
C LEU A 41 -20.90 -7.74 -3.77
N ILE A 42 -22.13 -7.53 -3.27
CA ILE A 42 -22.37 -7.01 -1.91
C ILE A 42 -21.75 -7.93 -0.85
N SER A 43 -21.92 -9.25 -1.00
CA SER A 43 -21.34 -10.25 -0.10
C SER A 43 -19.81 -10.17 -0.10
N LEU A 44 -19.17 -10.11 -1.27
CA LEU A 44 -17.71 -9.99 -1.40
C LEU A 44 -17.18 -8.67 -0.80
N LEU A 45 -17.87 -7.55 -1.06
CA LEU A 45 -17.51 -6.24 -0.51
C LEU A 45 -17.65 -6.19 1.02
N ARG A 46 -18.70 -6.80 1.59
CA ARG A 46 -18.84 -6.92 3.06
C ARG A 46 -17.72 -7.75 3.67
N LYS A 47 -17.39 -8.88 3.04
CA LYS A 47 -16.27 -9.74 3.48
C LYS A 47 -14.95 -8.99 3.42
N SER A 48 -14.65 -8.28 2.34
CA SER A 48 -13.38 -7.53 2.23
C SER A 48 -13.30 -6.41 3.26
N LYS A 49 -14.40 -5.68 3.50
CA LYS A 49 -14.52 -4.65 4.54
C LYS A 49 -14.29 -5.20 5.95
N ASP A 50 -14.78 -6.40 6.25
CA ASP A 50 -14.56 -7.04 7.55
C ASP A 50 -13.12 -7.58 7.73
N LEU A 51 -12.57 -8.20 6.69
CA LEU A 51 -11.33 -8.98 6.77
C LEU A 51 -10.07 -8.14 6.60
N CYS A 52 -10.09 -7.18 5.67
CA CYS A 52 -8.87 -6.48 5.25
C CYS A 52 -8.30 -5.55 6.33
N PRO A 53 -9.08 -4.67 6.99
CA PRO A 53 -8.56 -3.85 8.10
C PRO A 53 -8.00 -4.66 9.27
N LYS A 54 -8.48 -5.89 9.47
CA LYS A 54 -8.01 -6.83 10.50
C LYS A 54 -6.72 -7.58 10.09
N GLY A 55 -6.21 -7.33 8.88
CA GLY A 55 -5.07 -8.07 8.35
C GLY A 55 -5.35 -9.57 8.19
N ASP A 56 -6.58 -9.99 7.91
CA ASP A 56 -6.89 -11.42 7.76
C ASP A 56 -6.23 -11.99 6.50
N ARG A 57 -5.65 -13.20 6.59
CA ARG A 57 -4.98 -13.92 5.49
C ARG A 57 -5.87 -14.15 4.27
N ARG A 58 -7.20 -14.13 4.45
CA ARG A 58 -8.19 -14.27 3.38
C ARG A 58 -8.44 -12.97 2.61
N CYS A 59 -7.98 -11.81 3.10
CA CYS A 59 -8.22 -10.52 2.45
C CYS A 59 -7.84 -10.54 0.96
N LEU A 60 -6.63 -11.01 0.61
CA LEU A 60 -6.16 -11.01 -0.77
C LEU A 60 -6.98 -11.95 -1.69
N ALA A 61 -7.38 -13.11 -1.16
CA ALA A 61 -8.22 -14.05 -1.88
C ALA A 61 -9.59 -13.45 -2.19
N ILE A 62 -10.23 -12.80 -1.21
CA ILE A 62 -11.51 -12.11 -1.41
C ILE A 62 -11.37 -10.94 -2.38
N LEU A 63 -10.29 -10.16 -2.32
CA LEU A 63 -10.03 -9.10 -3.30
C LEU A 63 -9.86 -9.66 -4.71
N THR A 64 -9.27 -10.85 -4.86
CA THR A 64 -9.11 -11.52 -6.16
C THR A 64 -10.46 -11.99 -6.71
N GLU A 65 -11.31 -12.60 -5.89
CA GLU A 65 -12.68 -12.96 -6.27
C GLU A 65 -13.48 -11.73 -6.68
N LEU A 66 -13.40 -10.66 -5.89
CA LEU A 66 -14.05 -9.39 -6.17
C LEU A 66 -13.54 -8.78 -7.48
N ARG A 67 -12.22 -8.75 -7.74
CA ARG A 67 -11.68 -8.24 -9.01
C ARG A 67 -12.17 -9.05 -10.20
N ARG A 68 -12.20 -10.39 -10.08
CA ARG A 68 -12.75 -11.27 -11.13
C ARG A 68 -14.21 -10.95 -11.42
N ALA A 69 -15.01 -10.73 -10.39
CA ALA A 69 -16.43 -10.41 -10.50
C ALA A 69 -16.68 -9.02 -11.11
N LEU A 70 -15.80 -8.05 -10.82
CA LEU A 70 -15.91 -6.68 -11.31
C LEU A 70 -15.34 -6.48 -12.72
N TRP A 71 -14.42 -7.33 -13.17
CA TRP A 71 -13.70 -7.16 -14.44
C TRP A 71 -14.62 -7.02 -15.66
N PRO A 72 -15.68 -7.83 -15.84
CA PRO A 72 -16.59 -7.66 -16.97
C PRO A 72 -17.25 -6.28 -17.02
N ARG A 73 -17.51 -5.65 -15.86
CA ARG A 73 -18.07 -4.29 -15.79
C ARG A 73 -17.04 -3.24 -16.18
N ILE A 74 -15.78 -3.42 -15.78
CA ILE A 74 -14.66 -2.56 -16.20
C ILE A 74 -14.50 -2.63 -17.73
N GLN A 75 -14.54 -3.83 -18.31
CA GLN A 75 -14.46 -4.02 -19.76
C GLN A 75 -15.64 -3.37 -20.49
N ALA A 76 -16.87 -3.53 -19.96
CA ALA A 76 -18.06 -2.94 -20.53
C ALA A 76 -18.02 -1.40 -20.53
N GLU A 77 -17.53 -0.78 -19.45
CA GLU A 77 -17.40 0.68 -19.38
C GLU A 77 -16.31 1.22 -20.30
N THR A 78 -15.16 0.55 -20.35
CA THR A 78 -13.95 1.09 -20.98
C THR A 78 -13.74 0.62 -22.43
N GLY A 79 -14.45 -0.42 -22.87
CA GLY A 79 -14.21 -1.09 -24.15
C GLY A 79 -12.92 -1.91 -24.19
N TRP A 80 -12.18 -2.00 -23.08
CA TRP A 80 -10.92 -2.72 -23.01
C TRP A 80 -11.15 -4.25 -22.93
N THR A 81 -10.36 -5.05 -23.65
CA THR A 81 -10.67 -6.49 -23.90
C THR A 81 -9.64 -7.51 -23.42
N GLY A 82 -8.50 -7.11 -22.86
CA GLY A 82 -7.49 -8.07 -22.41
C GLY A 82 -7.85 -8.84 -21.11
N ALA A 83 -6.84 -9.40 -20.46
CA ALA A 83 -6.99 -10.14 -19.20
C ALA A 83 -6.85 -9.26 -17.94
N ALA A 84 -7.64 -9.56 -16.91
CA ALA A 84 -7.48 -8.97 -15.58
C ALA A 84 -6.08 -9.21 -15.00
N TRP A 85 -5.53 -8.20 -14.35
CA TRP A 85 -4.45 -8.38 -13.39
C TRP A 85 -5.02 -8.63 -12.00
N TRP A 86 -4.28 -9.40 -11.21
CA TRP A 86 -4.75 -9.88 -9.91
C TRP A 86 -4.20 -9.01 -8.79
N PRO A 87 -4.99 -8.75 -7.73
CA PRO A 87 -4.49 -8.13 -6.52
C PRO A 87 -3.25 -8.85 -6.02
N THR A 88 -2.23 -8.11 -5.61
CA THR A 88 -1.06 -8.69 -4.94
C THR A 88 -0.78 -7.92 -3.67
N ALA A 89 -0.27 -8.63 -2.66
CA ALA A 89 0.28 -7.97 -1.48
C ALA A 89 1.36 -6.98 -1.93
N ILE A 90 1.32 -5.78 -1.37
CA ILE A 90 2.26 -4.71 -1.71
C ILE A 90 3.26 -4.61 -0.58
N ASP A 91 4.54 -4.79 -0.91
CA ASP A 91 5.64 -4.49 0.00
C ASP A 91 5.70 -2.96 0.17
N GLY A 92 4.99 -2.46 1.18
CA GLY A 92 5.04 -1.07 1.59
C GLY A 92 6.32 -0.74 2.36
N GLU A 93 6.61 0.55 2.52
CA GLU A 93 7.58 1.00 3.51
C GLU A 93 6.88 1.04 4.88
N GLU A 94 7.36 0.29 5.86
CA GLU A 94 6.79 0.30 7.21
C GLU A 94 7.65 1.17 8.13
N PHE A 95 7.04 1.89 9.06
CA PHE A 95 7.74 2.75 10.01
C PHE A 95 7.34 2.44 11.44
N VAL A 96 8.31 2.44 12.35
CA VAL A 96 8.08 2.17 13.77
C VAL A 96 8.60 3.32 14.60
N GLY A 97 7.73 3.90 15.42
CA GLY A 97 8.06 4.95 16.37
C GLY A 97 7.68 4.56 17.78
N GLN A 98 8.55 4.77 18.77
CA GLN A 98 8.22 4.54 20.18
C GLN A 98 7.84 5.86 20.86
N VAL A 99 6.59 6.02 21.30
CA VAL A 99 6.12 7.21 22.00
C VAL A 99 6.16 6.95 23.51
N SER A 100 6.97 7.70 24.24
CA SER A 100 7.16 7.55 25.70
C SER A 100 6.23 8.44 26.55
N GLU A 101 5.67 9.50 25.97
CA GLU A 101 5.00 10.59 26.71
C GLU A 101 3.46 10.46 26.80
N CYS A 102 2.88 9.30 26.49
CA CYS A 102 1.43 9.10 26.62
C CYS A 102 1.07 8.48 27.98
N ALA A 103 -0.09 8.83 28.53
CA ALA A 103 -0.54 8.42 29.86
C ALA A 103 -0.72 6.90 29.95
N GLY A 104 0.33 6.20 30.40
CA GLY A 104 0.39 4.74 30.42
C GLY A 104 1.77 4.14 30.13
N GLY A 105 2.76 4.97 29.82
CA GLY A 105 4.13 4.54 29.56
C GLY A 105 4.42 4.40 28.08
N SER A 106 5.51 3.72 27.75
CA SER A 106 5.99 3.67 26.38
C SER A 106 5.12 2.78 25.49
N ARG A 107 4.57 3.37 24.43
CA ARG A 107 3.78 2.68 23.39
C ARG A 107 4.56 2.64 22.08
N LYS A 108 4.43 1.54 21.33
CA LYS A 108 4.99 1.41 19.99
C LYS A 108 3.92 1.72 18.95
N LEU A 109 4.21 2.66 18.08
CA LEU A 109 3.40 3.02 16.93
C LEU A 109 3.98 2.38 15.67
N TYR A 110 3.13 1.68 14.94
CA TYR A 110 3.47 0.96 13.73
C TYR A 110 2.68 1.56 12.58
N PHE A 111 3.35 2.37 11.76
CA PHE A 111 2.74 3.04 10.62
C PHE A 111 2.94 2.23 9.34
N ARG A 112 1.82 1.83 8.74
CA ARG A 112 1.78 1.25 7.39
C ARG A 112 1.68 2.34 6.34
N HIS A 113 2.74 2.55 5.56
CA HIS A 113 2.76 3.58 4.52
C HIS A 113 1.97 3.13 3.28
N ILE A 114 0.84 3.79 3.06
CA ILE A 114 0.14 3.76 1.79
C ILE A 114 0.66 4.90 0.94
N TRP A 115 1.22 4.59 -0.23
CA TRP A 115 1.81 5.61 -1.09
C TRP A 115 0.77 6.63 -1.54
N LYS A 116 1.24 7.89 -1.63
CA LYS A 116 0.44 9.09 -1.92
C LYS A 116 -0.65 9.40 -0.86
N ALA A 117 -0.56 8.82 0.34
CA ALA A 117 -1.42 9.15 1.48
C ALA A 117 -0.66 9.89 2.60
N ALA A 118 0.09 10.94 2.23
CA ALA A 118 0.83 11.82 3.14
C ALA A 118 1.94 11.17 4.01
N GLY A 119 2.53 10.06 3.55
CA GLY A 119 3.57 9.32 4.29
C GLY A 119 4.73 10.19 4.81
N GLN A 120 5.29 11.06 3.96
CA GLN A 120 6.37 11.99 4.34
C GLN A 120 6.01 12.86 5.57
N THR A 121 4.77 13.34 5.67
CA THR A 121 4.35 14.15 6.83
C THR A 121 4.18 13.31 8.07
N ILE A 122 3.67 12.09 7.90
CA ILE A 122 3.50 11.14 9.01
C ILE A 122 4.86 10.76 9.56
N PHE A 123 5.87 10.51 8.70
CA PHE A 123 7.24 10.22 9.13
C PHE A 123 7.80 11.36 9.99
N ARG A 124 7.68 12.61 9.52
CA ARG A 124 8.11 13.79 10.29
C ARG A 124 7.36 13.96 11.60
N ASN A 125 6.07 13.61 11.63
CA ASN A 125 5.30 13.67 12.87
C ASN A 125 5.71 12.59 13.85
N LEU A 126 5.98 11.37 13.38
CA LEU A 126 6.54 10.31 14.20
C LEU A 126 7.90 10.74 14.77
N GLU A 127 8.79 11.31 13.97
CA GLU A 127 10.08 11.87 14.44
C GLU A 127 9.94 12.90 15.56
N LYS A 128 8.84 13.65 15.58
CA LYS A 128 8.56 14.66 16.61
C LYS A 128 8.01 14.08 17.90
N VAL A 129 7.17 13.04 17.80
CA VAL A 129 6.43 12.50 18.96
C VAL A 129 7.02 11.20 19.50
N SER A 130 7.97 10.58 18.81
CA SER A 130 8.54 9.29 19.20
C SER A 130 10.06 9.31 19.26
N THR A 131 10.62 8.61 20.25
CA THR A 131 12.06 8.38 20.41
C THR A 131 12.33 6.96 20.94
N PRO A 132 13.18 6.16 20.26
CA PRO A 132 13.74 6.38 18.92
C PRO A 132 12.69 6.18 17.81
N VAL A 133 12.93 6.80 16.65
CA VAL A 133 12.22 6.48 15.41
C VAL A 133 13.11 5.59 14.57
N VAL A 134 12.63 4.39 14.30
CA VAL A 134 13.28 3.50 13.36
C VAL A 134 12.46 3.57 12.08
N GLN A 135 13.00 4.26 11.08
CA GLN A 135 12.63 3.96 9.71
C GLN A 135 13.09 2.53 9.48
N ALA A 136 12.17 1.58 9.62
CA ALA A 136 12.43 0.19 9.28
C ALA A 136 12.48 0.13 7.74
N GLY A 137 13.56 0.65 7.17
CA GLY A 137 13.84 0.56 5.73
C GLY A 137 14.10 -0.88 5.26
N ALA A 138 13.82 -1.90 6.09
CA ALA A 138 14.13 -3.28 5.78
C ALA A 138 13.03 -4.22 6.29
N GLN A 139 12.06 -4.42 5.40
CA GLN A 139 11.22 -5.61 5.29
C GLN A 139 10.12 -5.77 6.34
N TYR A 140 8.89 -5.74 5.85
CA TYR A 140 7.65 -6.07 6.58
C TYR A 140 7.75 -7.36 7.43
N GLU A 141 8.64 -8.28 7.08
CA GLU A 141 8.95 -9.47 7.86
C GLU A 141 9.55 -9.20 9.24
N GLU A 142 10.44 -8.21 9.38
CA GLU A 142 11.00 -7.81 10.67
C GLU A 142 9.92 -7.14 11.53
N PHE A 143 9.19 -6.20 10.93
CA PHE A 143 8.00 -5.58 11.52
C PHE A 143 7.01 -6.62 12.05
N CYS A 144 6.71 -7.63 11.22
CA CYS A 144 5.81 -8.70 11.58
C CYS A 144 6.32 -9.52 12.75
N ARG A 145 7.60 -9.90 12.71
CA ARG A 145 8.25 -10.68 13.76
C ARG A 145 8.21 -9.95 15.08
N ASP A 146 8.49 -8.64 15.07
CA ASP A 146 8.43 -7.79 16.25
C ASP A 146 7.01 -7.66 16.81
N PHE A 147 6.02 -7.48 15.91
CA PHE A 147 4.62 -7.44 16.29
C PHE A 147 4.21 -8.76 16.97
N GLN A 148 4.51 -9.90 16.35
CA GLN A 148 4.18 -11.24 16.86
C GLN A 148 4.96 -11.61 18.13
N ALA A 149 6.20 -11.14 18.28
CA ALA A 149 7.01 -11.40 19.46
C ALA A 149 6.59 -10.58 20.67
N SER A 150 5.82 -9.49 20.47
CA SER A 150 5.34 -8.66 21.55
C SER A 150 4.35 -9.42 22.42
N ARG A 151 4.71 -9.65 23.70
CA ARG A 151 3.81 -10.28 24.67
C ARG A 151 2.64 -9.39 25.08
N ASN A 152 2.71 -8.10 24.77
CA ASN A 152 1.67 -7.15 25.15
C ASN A 152 1.24 -6.29 23.96
N HIS A 153 0.30 -6.82 23.19
CA HIS A 153 -0.31 -6.09 22.07
C HIS A 153 -1.04 -4.82 22.52
N SER A 154 -1.40 -4.67 23.81
CA SER A 154 -2.04 -3.44 24.31
C SER A 154 -1.11 -2.23 24.35
N LEU A 155 0.21 -2.44 24.21
CA LEU A 155 1.22 -1.38 24.12
C LEU A 155 1.63 -1.09 22.67
N ILE A 156 1.00 -1.77 21.72
CA ILE A 156 1.21 -1.61 20.30
C ILE A 156 0.00 -0.92 19.70
N THR A 157 0.23 -0.01 18.76
CA THR A 157 -0.82 0.58 17.95
C THR A 157 -0.37 0.61 16.51
N SER A 158 -1.00 -0.21 15.67
CA SER A 158 -0.80 -0.18 14.23
C SER A 158 -1.80 0.76 13.58
N PHE A 159 -1.33 1.63 12.70
CA PHE A 159 -2.18 2.60 12.05
C PHE A 159 -1.74 2.88 10.62
N THR A 160 -2.65 3.46 9.85
CA THR A 160 -2.34 3.98 8.52
C THR A 160 -3.15 5.26 8.26
N PHE A 161 -2.84 5.93 7.16
CA PHE A 161 -3.65 6.99 6.59
C PHE A 161 -4.00 6.63 5.15
N VAL A 162 -5.22 6.96 4.77
CA VAL A 162 -5.74 6.78 3.41
C VAL A 162 -6.14 8.12 2.83
N ARG A 163 -6.23 8.15 1.50
CA ARG A 163 -6.65 9.30 0.70
C ARG A 163 -7.83 8.89 -0.17
N ASP A 164 -8.64 9.86 -0.59
CA ASP A 164 -9.69 9.64 -1.57
C ASP A 164 -9.15 8.81 -2.76
N PRO A 165 -9.78 7.66 -3.11
CA PRO A 165 -9.20 6.73 -4.07
C PRO A 165 -8.90 7.35 -5.44
N LEU A 166 -9.76 8.25 -5.93
CA LEU A 166 -9.58 8.90 -7.23
C LEU A 166 -8.48 9.95 -7.16
N VAL A 167 -8.51 10.82 -6.15
CA VAL A 167 -7.48 11.86 -5.96
C VAL A 167 -6.11 11.20 -5.77
N ARG A 168 -6.04 10.08 -5.05
CA ARG A 168 -4.81 9.32 -4.88
C ARG A 168 -4.27 8.75 -6.19
N PHE A 169 -5.14 8.14 -7.01
CA PHE A 169 -4.76 7.61 -8.31
C PHE A 169 -4.19 8.71 -9.23
N ILE A 170 -4.85 9.87 -9.29
CA ILE A 170 -4.40 11.02 -10.08
C ILE A 170 -3.04 11.55 -9.58
N SER A 171 -2.87 11.65 -8.25
CA SER A 171 -1.58 12.02 -7.64
C SER A 171 -0.46 11.00 -7.93
N GLY A 172 -0.81 9.71 -7.98
CA GLY A 172 0.09 8.63 -8.36
C GLY A 172 0.51 8.70 -9.83
N TYR A 173 -0.41 9.03 -10.74
CA TYR A 173 -0.08 9.30 -12.15
C TYR A 173 0.94 10.43 -12.29
N ALA A 174 0.70 11.57 -11.65
CA ALA A 174 1.60 12.72 -11.72
C ALA A 174 3.00 12.42 -11.12
N GLU A 175 3.07 11.61 -10.06
CA GLU A 175 4.35 11.11 -9.52
C GLU A 175 5.10 10.28 -10.56
N ILE A 176 4.43 9.32 -11.20
CA ILE A 176 5.04 8.43 -12.19
C ILE A 176 5.55 9.23 -13.39
N GLU A 177 4.76 10.17 -13.90
CA GLU A 177 5.18 11.10 -14.96
C GLU A 177 6.45 11.86 -14.57
N HIS A 178 6.50 12.41 -13.35
CA HIS A 178 7.69 13.10 -12.87
C HIS A 178 8.92 12.18 -12.81
N ARG A 179 8.77 10.95 -12.31
CA ARG A 179 9.87 9.97 -12.22
C ARG A 179 10.36 9.49 -13.59
N MET A 180 9.45 9.38 -14.56
CA MET A 180 9.79 9.11 -15.95
C MET A 180 10.66 10.21 -16.57
N GLU A 181 10.37 11.48 -16.26
CA GLU A 181 11.16 12.63 -16.72
C GLU A 181 12.55 12.66 -16.12
N GLN A 182 12.66 12.29 -14.84
CA GLN A 182 13.95 12.08 -14.16
C GLN A 182 14.74 10.89 -14.73
N GLY A 183 14.17 10.11 -15.66
CA GLY A 183 14.84 8.99 -16.31
C GLY A 183 15.00 7.76 -15.41
N GLN A 184 14.17 7.61 -14.37
CA GLN A 184 14.23 6.45 -13.48
C GLN A 184 14.03 5.14 -14.28
N GLU A 185 14.95 4.19 -14.13
CA GLU A 185 15.03 2.95 -14.93
C GLU A 185 13.73 2.14 -14.89
N ALA A 186 13.07 2.07 -13.72
CA ALA A 186 11.82 1.34 -13.52
C ALA A 186 10.69 1.76 -14.50
N TYR A 187 10.72 3.00 -14.99
CA TYR A 187 9.66 3.56 -15.84
C TYR A 187 10.06 3.73 -17.31
N GLN A 188 11.17 3.14 -17.75
CA GLN A 188 11.60 3.26 -19.16
C GLN A 188 10.58 2.67 -20.14
N HIS A 189 9.91 1.58 -19.77
CA HIS A 189 8.84 0.99 -20.60
C HIS A 189 7.62 1.92 -20.75
N LEU A 190 7.21 2.59 -19.66
CA LEU A 190 6.16 3.62 -19.71
C LEU A 190 6.61 4.82 -20.53
N LYS A 191 7.88 5.22 -20.43
CA LYS A 191 8.44 6.31 -21.25
C LYS A 191 8.34 6.01 -22.75
N LEU A 192 8.58 4.77 -23.17
CA LEU A 192 8.44 4.36 -24.56
C LEU A 192 6.98 4.29 -25.03
N SER A 193 6.08 3.77 -24.19
CA SER A 193 4.64 3.63 -24.53
C SER A 193 3.94 4.99 -24.54
N LEU A 194 4.12 5.79 -23.49
CA LEU A 194 3.47 7.08 -23.32
C LEU A 194 4.15 8.19 -24.11
N GLY A 195 5.45 8.09 -24.40
CA GLY A 195 6.23 9.12 -25.11
C GLY A 195 5.71 9.48 -26.51
N LYS A 196 4.77 8.70 -27.05
CA LYS A 196 4.06 8.96 -28.30
C LYS A 196 2.97 10.03 -28.17
N TYR A 197 2.56 10.35 -26.94
CA TYR A 197 1.51 11.32 -26.63
C TYR A 197 2.09 12.52 -25.90
N SER A 198 1.62 13.72 -26.26
CA SER A 198 2.06 14.98 -25.65
C SER A 198 1.81 14.98 -24.14
N ARG A 199 2.78 15.45 -23.35
CA ARG A 199 2.58 15.67 -21.92
C ARG A 199 1.40 16.63 -21.71
N GLY A 200 0.57 16.35 -20.71
CA GLY A 200 -0.62 17.17 -20.43
C GLY A 200 -1.84 16.86 -21.31
N SER A 201 -1.68 16.05 -22.36
CA SER A 201 -2.81 15.67 -23.22
C SER A 201 -3.69 14.60 -22.58
N SER A 202 -4.98 14.70 -22.84
CA SER A 202 -5.96 13.68 -22.45
C SER A 202 -5.62 12.30 -23.03
N ASP A 203 -5.18 12.24 -24.30
CA ASP A 203 -4.73 10.98 -24.94
C ASP A 203 -3.61 10.28 -24.14
N ARG A 204 -2.70 11.05 -23.55
CA ARG A 204 -1.64 10.51 -22.68
C ARG A 204 -2.21 9.93 -21.39
N GLY A 205 -3.17 10.62 -20.75
CA GLY A 205 -3.88 10.14 -19.57
C GLY A 205 -4.64 8.84 -19.85
N LYS A 206 -5.34 8.78 -20.99
CA LYS A 206 -6.02 7.59 -21.49
C LYS A 206 -5.05 6.43 -21.73
N ALA A 207 -3.95 6.68 -22.44
CA ALA A 207 -2.92 5.67 -22.69
C ALA A 207 -2.31 5.13 -21.40
N PHE A 208 -2.07 5.99 -20.41
CA PHE A 208 -1.64 5.56 -19.08
C PHE A 208 -2.66 4.65 -18.41
N PHE A 209 -3.94 5.01 -18.45
CA PHE A 209 -5.00 4.18 -17.88
C PHE A 209 -5.11 2.81 -18.56
N GLU A 210 -4.94 2.74 -19.88
CA GLU A 210 -4.90 1.48 -20.62
C GLU A 210 -3.68 0.62 -20.28
N GLU A 211 -2.50 1.22 -20.08
CA GLU A 211 -1.34 0.50 -19.53
C GLU A 211 -1.63 -0.02 -18.12
N PHE A 212 -2.28 0.79 -17.27
CA PHE A 212 -2.72 0.37 -15.95
C PHE A 212 -3.73 -0.78 -15.97
N LEU A 213 -4.70 -0.78 -16.88
CA LEU A 213 -5.58 -1.93 -17.09
C LEU A 213 -4.83 -3.17 -17.58
N ARG A 214 -3.77 -2.99 -18.37
CA ARG A 214 -2.96 -4.09 -18.92
C ARG A 214 -2.10 -4.77 -17.86
N ASN A 215 -1.51 -4.01 -16.94
CA ASN A 215 -0.44 -4.52 -16.10
C ASN A 215 -0.39 -3.96 -14.67
N ALA A 216 -1.43 -3.26 -14.21
CA ALA A 216 -1.48 -2.58 -12.92
C ALA A 216 -0.37 -1.53 -12.70
N ILE A 217 0.30 -1.10 -13.78
CA ILE A 217 1.61 -0.42 -13.79
C ILE A 217 2.62 -1.17 -12.92
N ASN A 218 2.78 -2.44 -13.29
CA ASN A 218 3.77 -3.45 -12.85
C ASN A 218 4.24 -3.32 -11.40
N TYR A 219 3.25 -3.31 -10.49
CA TYR A 219 3.41 -3.32 -9.03
C TYR A 219 3.79 -1.99 -8.38
N ASP A 220 3.65 -0.88 -9.10
CA ASP A 220 3.84 0.43 -8.52
C ASP A 220 2.74 0.76 -7.51
N GLY A 221 3.11 0.85 -6.23
CA GLY A 221 2.21 1.16 -5.13
C GLY A 221 1.55 2.54 -5.19
N HIS A 222 2.02 3.48 -6.03
CA HIS A 222 1.52 4.85 -6.07
C HIS A 222 0.10 4.88 -6.65
N VAL A 223 -0.24 3.88 -7.45
CA VAL A 223 -1.40 3.90 -8.35
C VAL A 223 -2.28 2.67 -8.19
N LYS A 224 -1.82 1.68 -7.41
CA LYS A 224 -2.58 0.50 -7.00
C LYS A 224 -3.79 0.83 -6.12
N PRO A 225 -4.77 -0.07 -5.96
CA PRO A 225 -5.81 0.07 -4.94
C PRO A 225 -5.24 0.08 -3.51
N GLN A 226 -5.82 0.92 -2.67
CA GLN A 226 -5.46 1.10 -1.26
C GLN A 226 -5.75 -0.14 -0.42
N SER A 227 -6.84 -0.83 -0.74
CA SER A 227 -7.28 -2.07 -0.11
C SER A 227 -6.23 -3.19 -0.20
N GLU A 228 -5.38 -3.19 -1.22
CA GLU A 228 -4.29 -4.17 -1.37
C GLU A 228 -3.18 -3.98 -0.32
N PHE A 229 -2.97 -2.77 0.18
CA PHE A 229 -2.04 -2.51 1.30
C PHE A 229 -2.57 -3.04 2.64
N LEU A 230 -3.88 -3.34 2.74
CA LEU A 230 -4.46 -3.89 3.96
C LEU A 230 -4.28 -5.41 4.04
N ALA A 231 -4.00 -6.06 2.90
CA ALA A 231 -3.77 -7.49 2.85
C ALA A 231 -2.46 -7.89 3.55
N PRO A 232 -2.38 -9.11 4.10
CA PRO A 232 -1.14 -9.62 4.68
C PRO A 232 0.00 -9.69 3.66
N VAL A 233 1.15 -9.13 4.04
CA VAL A 233 2.40 -9.25 3.29
C VAL A 233 3.22 -10.40 3.89
N ALA A 234 3.85 -11.22 3.05
CA ALA A 234 4.62 -12.40 3.46
C ALA A 234 3.90 -13.34 4.46
N GLY A 235 2.57 -13.47 4.33
CA GLY A 235 1.75 -14.32 5.22
C GLY A 235 1.51 -13.74 6.62
N CYS A 236 1.90 -12.50 6.86
CA CYS A 236 1.74 -11.83 8.13
C CYS A 236 0.65 -10.75 8.10
N GLY A 237 -0.38 -10.98 8.91
CA GLY A 237 -1.50 -10.08 9.08
C GLY A 237 -1.35 -9.25 10.35
N VAL A 238 -1.01 -7.97 10.20
CA VAL A 238 -1.07 -7.01 11.30
C VAL A 238 -2.37 -6.22 11.19
N PRO A 239 -3.30 -6.36 12.17
CA PRO A 239 -4.54 -5.60 12.20
C PRO A 239 -4.23 -4.11 12.43
N LEU A 240 -5.05 -3.24 11.83
CA LEU A 240 -4.95 -1.80 12.04
C LEU A 240 -5.90 -1.38 13.16
N ASP A 241 -5.35 -0.74 14.18
CA ASP A 241 -6.11 -0.14 15.28
C ASP A 241 -6.71 1.22 14.88
N PHE A 242 -6.11 1.88 13.88
CA PHE A 242 -6.55 3.20 13.41
C PHE A 242 -6.32 3.40 11.90
N ILE A 243 -7.32 3.93 11.21
CA ILE A 243 -7.24 4.34 9.80
C ILE A 243 -7.67 5.80 9.71
N GLY A 244 -6.72 6.71 9.54
CA GLY A 244 -6.97 8.13 9.36
C GLY A 244 -7.20 8.51 7.89
N ARG A 245 -7.76 9.71 7.65
CA ARG A 245 -7.93 10.26 6.29
C ARG A 245 -7.06 11.49 6.06
N THR A 246 -6.43 11.58 4.90
CA THR A 246 -5.61 12.74 4.54
C THR A 246 -6.44 14.01 4.40
N GLU A 247 -7.70 13.90 3.98
CA GLU A 247 -8.63 15.03 3.85
C GLU A 247 -8.96 15.67 5.21
N ARG A 248 -8.75 14.92 6.30
CA ARG A 248 -8.98 15.38 7.68
C ARG A 248 -7.73 15.16 8.54
N PHE A 249 -6.55 15.25 7.94
CA PHE A 249 -5.30 14.81 8.54
C PHE A 249 -5.09 15.35 9.96
N ALA A 250 -5.21 16.66 10.16
CA ALA A 250 -5.03 17.27 11.47
C ALA A 250 -6.07 16.83 12.51
N GLN A 251 -7.30 16.49 12.09
CA GLN A 251 -8.33 15.98 12.99
C GLN A 251 -8.05 14.52 13.34
N ASP A 252 -7.78 13.68 12.34
CA ASP A 252 -7.59 12.24 12.52
C ASP A 252 -6.24 11.93 13.21
N TRP A 253 -5.18 12.74 12.99
CA TRP A 253 -3.94 12.67 13.76
C TRP A 253 -4.18 12.93 15.26
N ARG A 254 -4.97 13.95 15.60
CA ARG A 254 -5.34 14.23 16.99
C ARG A 254 -6.18 13.11 17.60
N LYS A 255 -7.09 12.49 16.83
CA LYS A 255 -7.86 11.32 17.30
C LYS A 255 -6.95 10.13 17.61
N LEU A 256 -5.96 9.86 16.77
CA LEU A 256 -4.96 8.82 17.02
C LEU A 256 -4.23 9.08 18.35
N LEU A 257 -3.69 10.29 18.54
CA LEU A 257 -3.01 10.66 19.78
C LEU A 257 -3.93 10.64 21.01
N ALA A 258 -5.20 11.04 20.85
CA ALA A 258 -6.21 10.96 21.91
C ALA A 258 -6.48 9.51 22.33
N ALA A 259 -6.62 8.60 21.37
CA ALA A 259 -6.85 7.17 21.62
C ALA A 259 -5.67 6.51 22.33
N LEU A 260 -4.47 7.10 22.21
CA LEU A 260 -3.27 6.69 22.92
C LEU A 260 -3.12 7.35 24.30
N HIS A 261 -4.05 8.23 24.68
CA HIS A 261 -4.01 9.07 25.89
C HIS A 261 -2.77 9.98 25.97
N CYS A 262 -2.33 10.51 24.83
CA CYS A 262 -1.27 11.50 24.80
C CYS A 262 -1.82 12.90 25.07
N ASP A 263 -1.01 13.79 25.66
CA ASP A 263 -1.37 15.20 25.78
C ASP A 263 -1.20 15.90 24.42
N ILE A 264 -2.31 16.09 23.71
CA ILE A 264 -2.32 16.70 22.38
C ILE A 264 -1.89 18.16 22.43
N ALA A 265 -2.04 18.84 23.57
CA ALA A 265 -1.66 20.24 23.70
C ALA A 265 -0.13 20.43 23.68
N THR A 266 0.63 19.40 24.06
CA THR A 266 2.09 19.46 24.16
C THR A 266 2.80 18.83 22.98
N LEU A 267 2.15 17.90 22.26
CA LEU A 267 2.77 17.18 21.16
C LEU A 267 2.77 17.99 19.85
N PRO A 268 3.94 18.40 19.33
CA PRO A 268 4.01 19.11 18.08
C PRO A 268 3.71 18.17 16.91
N PHE A 269 2.90 18.62 15.95
CA PHE A 269 2.74 17.93 14.68
C PHE A 269 2.67 18.91 13.51
N ASP A 270 3.18 18.44 12.37
CA ASP A 270 3.12 19.07 11.07
C ASP A 270 1.83 18.66 10.36
N SER A 271 1.02 19.64 9.95
CA SER A 271 -0.17 19.44 9.13
C SER A 271 0.03 19.89 7.68
N SER A 272 1.28 20.13 7.27
CA SER A 272 1.62 20.66 5.94
C SER A 272 1.52 19.65 4.80
N LEU A 273 1.29 18.36 5.12
CA LEU A 273 1.06 17.28 4.15
C LEU A 273 2.20 17.09 3.12
N GLY A 274 3.41 17.55 3.45
CA GLY A 274 4.63 17.33 2.66
C GLY A 274 5.35 18.62 2.32
N PHE A 275 4.65 19.76 2.42
CA PHE A 275 4.97 21.07 1.86
C PHE A 275 6.22 21.81 2.41
N MET A 276 7.14 21.17 3.11
CA MET A 276 8.41 21.84 3.40
C MET A 276 9.28 21.83 2.14
N SER A 277 9.57 23.02 1.61
CA SER A 277 10.68 23.22 0.69
C SER A 277 11.95 22.69 1.34
N CYS A 278 12.35 21.43 1.07
CA CYS A 278 13.73 21.02 1.34
C CYS A 278 14.56 21.93 0.44
N PRO A 279 15.43 22.81 0.98
CA PRO A 279 16.31 23.62 0.14
C PRO A 279 17.23 22.75 -0.74
N CYS A 280 17.29 21.46 -0.43
CA CYS A 280 18.12 20.38 -0.92
C CYS A 280 17.54 19.58 -2.08
N ARG A 281 16.21 19.59 -2.25
CA ARG A 281 15.51 18.89 -3.32
C ARG A 281 14.39 19.84 -3.73
N GLY A 282 14.50 20.44 -4.93
CA GLY A 282 13.51 21.39 -5.42
C GLY A 282 12.07 20.90 -5.20
N LEU A 283 11.13 21.83 -5.08
CA LEU A 283 9.71 21.57 -4.84
C LEU A 283 9.24 20.33 -5.62
N HIS A 284 8.72 19.33 -4.91
CA HIS A 284 8.09 18.20 -5.57
C HIS A 284 6.87 18.76 -6.32
N PRO A 285 6.67 18.44 -7.62
CA PRO A 285 5.65 19.09 -8.44
C PRO A 285 4.22 19.01 -7.86
N ASN A 286 3.94 18.07 -6.95
CA ASN A 286 2.61 17.88 -6.38
C ASN A 286 2.40 18.58 -5.02
N ASP A 287 3.43 19.12 -4.36
CA ASP A 287 3.32 19.60 -2.97
C ASP A 287 2.38 20.81 -2.81
N ASN A 288 2.44 21.78 -3.73
CA ASN A 288 1.55 22.96 -3.73
C ASN A 288 0.11 22.61 -4.11
N GLN A 289 -0.04 21.57 -4.92
CA GLN A 289 -1.31 21.19 -5.56
C GLN A 289 -2.14 20.35 -4.60
N ASP A 290 -1.49 19.37 -3.94
CA ASP A 290 -2.10 18.54 -2.90
C ASP A 290 -2.62 19.42 -1.75
N LYS A 291 -1.93 20.52 -1.41
CA LYS A 291 -2.42 21.51 -0.44
C LYS A 291 -3.73 22.17 -0.87
N THR A 292 -3.81 22.65 -2.10
CA THR A 292 -5.00 23.35 -2.60
C THR A 292 -6.20 22.41 -2.67
N ALA A 293 -5.99 21.19 -3.19
CA ALA A 293 -7.00 20.15 -3.26
C ALA A 293 -7.55 19.75 -1.87
N LEU A 294 -6.66 19.66 -0.86
CA LEU A 294 -7.05 19.27 0.49
C LEU A 294 -7.69 20.43 1.27
N GLN A 295 -7.26 21.67 1.04
CA GLN A 295 -7.82 22.85 1.70
C GLN A 295 -9.19 23.28 1.14
N GLN A 296 -9.43 23.07 -0.15
CA GLN A 296 -10.67 23.50 -0.80
C GLN A 296 -11.76 22.42 -0.85
N GLY A 297 -11.48 21.24 -0.27
CA GLY A 297 -12.32 20.06 -0.44
C GLY A 297 -12.26 19.54 -1.88
N ALA A 298 -12.72 18.31 -2.10
CA ALA A 298 -12.59 17.57 -3.36
C ALA A 298 -13.17 18.26 -4.62
N LEU A 299 -13.88 19.39 -4.48
CA LEU A 299 -14.60 20.06 -5.57
C LEU A 299 -13.83 21.22 -6.22
N SER A 300 -12.65 21.62 -5.71
CA SER A 300 -11.85 22.71 -6.30
C SER A 300 -10.38 22.30 -6.52
N LEU A 301 -10.17 21.16 -7.16
CA LEU A 301 -8.87 20.70 -7.66
C LEU A 301 -8.32 21.55 -8.83
N PHE A 302 -9.14 22.45 -9.41
CA PHE A 302 -8.92 23.01 -10.74
C PHE A 302 -7.95 24.20 -10.85
N LYS A 303 -7.50 24.84 -9.76
CA LYS A 303 -6.78 26.13 -9.88
C LYS A 303 -5.25 26.06 -9.94
N VAL A 304 -4.64 24.93 -9.58
CA VAL A 304 -3.17 24.76 -9.62
C VAL A 304 -2.82 23.31 -9.95
N ALA A 305 -3.51 22.70 -10.93
CA ALA A 305 -3.23 21.35 -11.35
C ALA A 305 -1.99 21.31 -12.26
N SER A 306 -1.11 20.32 -12.08
CA SER A 306 -0.01 20.05 -13.02
C SER A 306 -0.60 19.61 -14.35
N ASP A 307 0.15 19.76 -15.44
CA ASP A 307 -0.26 19.25 -16.76
C ASP A 307 -0.68 17.78 -16.67
N SER A 308 0.03 16.96 -15.88
CA SER A 308 -0.31 15.56 -15.64
C SER A 308 -1.64 15.39 -14.88
N HIS A 309 -1.95 16.21 -13.87
CA HIS A 309 -3.26 16.14 -13.23
C HIS A 309 -4.39 16.46 -14.22
N MET A 310 -4.25 17.56 -14.96
CA MET A 310 -5.25 17.96 -15.96
C MET A 310 -5.42 16.90 -17.06
N ALA A 311 -4.34 16.26 -17.50
CA ALA A 311 -4.38 15.18 -18.47
C ALA A 311 -5.24 13.99 -18.01
N MET A 312 -5.05 13.55 -16.76
CA MET A 312 -5.80 12.42 -16.23
C MET A 312 -7.27 12.79 -16.00
N GLU A 313 -7.55 13.97 -15.45
CA GLU A 313 -8.94 14.44 -15.27
C GLU A 313 -9.67 14.57 -16.62
N ALA A 314 -9.01 15.12 -17.64
CA ALA A 314 -9.56 15.20 -18.99
C ALA A 314 -9.86 13.82 -19.55
N ALA A 315 -8.92 12.86 -19.42
CA ALA A 315 -9.13 11.49 -19.88
C ALA A 315 -10.30 10.80 -19.18
N MET A 316 -10.47 11.07 -17.88
CA MET A 316 -11.59 10.54 -17.09
C MET A 316 -12.94 11.15 -17.48
N ALA A 317 -12.96 12.39 -17.98
CA ALA A 317 -14.17 13.07 -18.44
C ALA A 317 -14.58 12.69 -19.87
N GLU A 318 -13.67 12.15 -20.69
CA GLU A 318 -13.94 11.74 -22.06
C GLU A 318 -14.97 10.60 -22.17
N ASN A 319 -15.57 10.47 -23.36
CA ASN A 319 -16.53 9.40 -23.70
C ASN A 319 -17.67 9.27 -22.67
N GLY A 320 -18.15 10.41 -22.19
CA GLY A 320 -19.20 10.47 -21.18
C GLY A 320 -18.79 9.86 -19.83
N GLY A 321 -17.51 9.89 -19.47
CA GLY A 321 -17.04 9.36 -18.19
C GLY A 321 -16.76 7.86 -18.15
N ALA A 322 -16.63 7.21 -19.32
CA ALA A 322 -16.36 5.78 -19.44
C ALA A 322 -15.14 5.32 -18.61
N TYR A 323 -14.02 6.05 -18.73
CA TYR A 323 -12.80 5.76 -17.98
C TYR A 323 -12.96 6.00 -16.48
N LEU A 324 -13.65 7.06 -16.09
CA LEU A 324 -13.97 7.34 -14.69
C LEU A 324 -14.78 6.20 -14.06
N ARG A 325 -15.86 5.75 -14.73
CA ARG A 325 -16.67 4.63 -14.22
C ARG A 325 -15.90 3.31 -14.20
N GLY A 326 -15.08 3.04 -15.21
CA GLY A 326 -14.17 1.90 -15.22
C GLY A 326 -13.21 1.89 -14.03
N LEU A 327 -12.62 3.05 -13.72
CA LEU A 327 -11.77 3.22 -12.54
C LEU A 327 -12.56 3.08 -11.23
N CYS A 328 -13.77 3.61 -11.15
CA CYS A 328 -14.65 3.45 -9.98
C CYS A 328 -15.00 1.98 -9.71
N TRP A 329 -15.25 1.19 -10.76
CA TRP A 329 -15.43 -0.26 -10.60
C TRP A 329 -14.17 -0.92 -10.06
N LEU A 330 -13.01 -0.58 -10.60
CA LEU A 330 -11.74 -1.14 -10.14
C LEU A 330 -11.42 -0.80 -8.67
N LEU A 331 -11.69 0.45 -8.28
CA LEU A 331 -11.46 1.00 -6.94
C LEU A 331 -12.65 0.82 -5.98
N LEU A 332 -13.72 0.14 -6.39
CA LEU A 332 -14.88 -0.14 -5.53
C LEU A 332 -14.52 -0.75 -4.16
N PRO A 333 -13.53 -1.67 -4.04
CA PRO A 333 -13.09 -2.14 -2.73
C PRO A 333 -12.57 -1.01 -1.83
N ASP A 334 -11.87 -0.01 -2.38
CA ASP A 334 -11.34 1.11 -1.60
C ASP A 334 -12.48 1.98 -1.06
N PHE A 335 -13.46 2.32 -1.91
CA PHE A 335 -14.64 3.08 -1.49
C PHE A 335 -15.44 2.36 -0.39
N ALA A 336 -15.59 1.04 -0.52
CA ALA A 336 -16.33 0.22 0.44
C ALA A 336 -15.55 -0.01 1.75
N ILE A 337 -14.29 -0.41 1.69
CA ILE A 337 -13.49 -0.73 2.88
C ILE A 337 -13.20 0.53 3.69
N LEU A 338 -12.89 1.64 3.01
CA LEU A 338 -12.42 2.88 3.63
C LEU A 338 -13.51 3.94 3.84
N ASP A 339 -14.76 3.63 3.49
CA ASP A 339 -15.93 4.50 3.63
C ASP A 339 -15.80 5.84 2.89
N TYR A 340 -15.23 5.82 1.68
CA TYR A 340 -15.25 6.99 0.79
C TYR A 340 -16.52 6.99 -0.05
N ASP A 341 -17.05 8.19 -0.30
CA ASP A 341 -18.15 8.39 -1.24
C ASP A 341 -17.67 8.23 -2.68
N LEU A 342 -18.56 7.77 -3.55
CA LEU A 342 -18.28 7.76 -4.97
C LEU A 342 -18.23 9.19 -5.51
N PRO A 343 -17.32 9.48 -6.46
CA PRO A 343 -17.34 10.74 -7.18
C PRO A 343 -18.65 10.85 -7.99
N GLU A 344 -19.08 12.08 -8.27
CA GLU A 344 -20.39 12.36 -8.89
C GLU A 344 -20.64 11.54 -10.16
N GLY A 345 -19.68 11.49 -11.09
CA GLY A 345 -19.76 10.71 -12.33
C GLY A 345 -19.84 9.18 -12.17
N CYS A 346 -19.74 8.66 -10.93
CA CYS A 346 -19.89 7.24 -10.60
C CYS A 346 -21.10 6.94 -9.71
N ARG A 347 -21.92 7.94 -9.37
CA ARG A 347 -23.08 7.78 -8.49
C ARG A 347 -24.31 7.19 -9.17
N GLU A 348 -24.21 6.84 -10.44
CA GLU A 348 -25.34 6.31 -11.21
C GLU A 348 -25.40 4.78 -11.17
N GLY A 349 -26.62 4.25 -11.19
CA GLY A 349 -26.89 2.82 -11.38
C GLY A 349 -26.46 1.91 -10.23
N SER A 350 -25.91 0.74 -10.58
CA SER A 350 -25.61 -0.34 -9.63
C SER A 350 -24.48 0.01 -8.66
N LEU A 351 -23.51 0.83 -9.07
CA LEU A 351 -22.32 1.16 -8.26
C LEU A 351 -22.70 1.83 -6.93
N LEU A 352 -23.59 2.83 -6.97
CA LEU A 352 -24.11 3.48 -5.77
C LEU A 352 -24.94 2.53 -4.90
N THR A 353 -25.80 1.74 -5.53
CA THR A 353 -26.67 0.77 -4.83
C THR A 353 -25.86 -0.27 -4.07
N LEU A 354 -24.79 -0.81 -4.69
CA LEU A 354 -23.85 -1.72 -4.06
C LEU A 354 -23.19 -1.09 -2.83
N LEU A 355 -22.66 0.13 -2.97
CA LEU A 355 -21.95 0.80 -1.89
C LEU A 355 -22.87 1.16 -0.71
N GLN A 356 -24.08 1.65 -0.99
CA GLN A 356 -25.10 1.92 0.05
C GLN A 356 -25.48 0.64 0.80
N SER A 357 -25.64 -0.48 0.08
CA SER A 357 -25.98 -1.78 0.67
C SER A 357 -24.86 -2.32 1.59
N VAL A 358 -23.60 -2.05 1.27
CA VAL A 358 -22.45 -2.41 2.12
C VAL A 358 -22.39 -1.53 3.37
N ARG A 359 -22.67 -0.23 3.25
CA ARG A 359 -22.65 0.70 4.40
C ARG A 359 -23.79 0.45 5.39
N GLN A 360 -25.00 0.19 4.90
CA GLN A 360 -26.16 -0.09 5.76
C GLN A 360 -25.96 -1.34 6.63
N TRP A 361 -25.10 -2.28 6.21
CA TRP A 361 -24.78 -3.47 7.00
C TRP A 361 -24.08 -3.12 8.33
N GLN A 362 -23.27 -2.05 8.38
CA GLN A 362 -22.59 -1.65 9.61
C GLN A 362 -23.52 -1.10 10.69
N LEU A 363 -24.69 -0.59 10.29
CA LEU A 363 -25.62 0.07 11.20
C LEU A 363 -26.56 -0.92 11.90
N GLN A 364 -26.44 -2.23 11.65
CA GLN A 364 -27.27 -3.25 12.31
C GLN A 364 -26.72 -3.50 13.73
N PRO A 365 -27.43 -3.07 14.79
CA PRO A 365 -27.02 -3.29 16.17
C PRO A 365 -27.08 -4.79 16.46
N GLY A 366 -25.92 -5.45 16.40
CA GLY A 366 -25.80 -6.90 16.61
C GLY A 366 -24.64 -7.58 15.88
N SER A 367 -24.00 -6.92 14.91
CA SER A 367 -22.90 -7.55 14.14
C SER A 367 -21.48 -7.16 14.54
N VAL A 368 -21.28 -6.17 15.41
CA VAL A 368 -19.95 -5.83 15.94
C VAL A 368 -20.08 -5.52 17.42
N ALA A 369 -19.23 -6.16 18.21
CA ALA A 369 -19.12 -5.96 19.65
C ALA A 369 -18.66 -4.52 19.95
N ASP A 370 -19.61 -3.60 20.07
CA ASP A 370 -19.43 -2.34 20.81
C ASP A 370 -19.40 -2.63 22.31
N SER A 371 -18.46 -3.49 22.72
CA SER A 371 -17.94 -3.37 24.08
C SER A 371 -17.11 -2.09 24.08
N PRO A 372 -17.46 -1.06 24.88
CA PRO A 372 -16.47 -0.03 25.19
C PRO A 372 -15.18 -0.73 25.62
N PRO A 373 -13.99 -0.16 25.31
CA PRO A 373 -12.73 -0.75 25.76
C PRO A 373 -12.89 -1.03 27.24
N THR A 374 -12.84 -2.32 27.59
CA THR A 374 -13.02 -2.72 28.99
C THR A 374 -11.97 -1.94 29.76
N PRO A 375 -12.36 -1.08 30.72
CA PRO A 375 -11.38 -0.35 31.49
C PRO A 375 -10.39 -1.38 32.02
N ALA A 376 -9.10 -1.14 31.76
CA ALA A 376 -8.04 -2.01 32.22
C ALA A 376 -8.35 -2.36 33.69
N PRO A 377 -8.31 -3.65 34.08
CA PRO A 377 -8.66 -4.04 35.44
C PRO A 377 -7.87 -3.13 36.38
N SER A 378 -8.58 -2.31 37.15
CA SER A 378 -7.95 -1.42 38.12
C SER A 378 -7.01 -2.29 38.93
N ALA A 379 -5.73 -1.94 38.93
CA ALA A 379 -4.71 -2.64 39.68
C ALA A 379 -5.05 -2.50 41.18
N ALA A 380 -5.95 -3.35 41.66
CA ALA A 380 -6.16 -3.61 43.06
C ALA A 380 -4.86 -4.25 43.55
N GLU A 381 -4.02 -3.40 44.11
CA GLU A 381 -3.28 -3.64 45.35
C GLU A 381 -2.62 -5.02 45.43
N LYS A 382 -1.63 -5.26 44.56
CA LYS A 382 -0.63 -6.29 44.82
C LYS A 382 0.54 -5.68 45.60
N ARG A 383 0.66 -6.14 46.85
CA ARG A 383 1.77 -5.91 47.79
C ARG A 383 3.14 -5.86 47.08
N PRO A 384 4.04 -4.96 47.50
CA PRO A 384 5.38 -4.91 46.95
C PRO A 384 6.17 -6.15 47.37
N THR A 385 6.60 -6.97 46.41
CA THR A 385 7.63 -7.99 46.62
C THR A 385 9.01 -7.33 46.59
N ALA A 386 9.85 -7.75 47.54
CA ALA A 386 11.19 -7.20 47.82
C ALA A 386 12.16 -7.19 46.63
N GLU A 387 11.86 -7.88 45.53
CA GLU A 387 12.69 -7.87 44.31
C GLU A 387 12.74 -6.52 43.59
N ARG A 388 11.69 -5.68 43.69
CA ARG A 388 11.71 -4.36 43.02
C ARG A 388 12.65 -3.35 43.69
N SER A 389 12.96 -3.48 44.98
CA SER A 389 13.93 -2.59 45.62
C SER A 389 15.39 -2.97 45.32
N GLU A 390 15.65 -4.25 45.03
CA GLU A 390 16.98 -4.75 44.65
C GLU A 390 17.41 -4.20 43.27
N VAL A 391 16.47 -4.19 42.30
CA VAL A 391 16.72 -3.67 40.95
C VAL A 391 16.93 -2.16 40.94
N ALA A 392 16.12 -1.40 41.70
CA ALA A 392 16.28 0.04 41.84
C ALA A 392 17.61 0.43 42.52
N ARG A 393 18.06 -0.35 43.52
CA ARG A 393 19.38 -0.15 44.16
C ARG A 393 20.54 -0.42 43.21
N ARG A 394 20.44 -1.43 42.34
CA ARG A 394 21.48 -1.73 41.34
C ARG A 394 21.59 -0.67 40.25
N GLU A 395 20.49 -0.02 39.86
CA GLU A 395 20.53 1.09 38.90
C GLU A 395 21.09 2.38 39.51
N GLN A 396 20.81 2.64 40.79
CA GLN A 396 21.36 3.81 41.48
C GLN A 396 22.88 3.66 41.75
N ALA A 397 23.35 2.46 42.09
CA ALA A 397 24.77 2.16 42.24
C ALA A 397 25.58 2.29 40.93
N ARG A 398 24.96 2.08 39.77
CA ARG A 398 25.61 2.30 38.45
C ARG A 398 25.72 3.78 38.05
N ARG A 399 24.94 4.67 38.67
CA ARG A 399 24.99 6.12 38.39
C ARG A 399 26.09 6.85 39.17
N GLU A 400 26.62 6.21 40.21
CA GLU A 400 27.66 6.78 41.09
C GLU A 400 29.08 6.33 40.74
N GLU A 401 29.28 5.53 39.69
CA GLU A 401 30.63 5.23 39.20
C GLU A 401 31.33 6.50 38.70
N PRO A 402 32.53 6.83 39.23
CA PRO A 402 33.26 8.03 38.84
C PRO A 402 33.69 7.93 37.38
N LYS A 403 33.21 8.87 36.55
CA LYS A 403 33.63 9.00 35.15
C LYS A 403 35.16 9.07 35.08
N PRO A 404 35.81 8.28 34.20
CA PRO A 404 37.24 8.37 34.00
C PRO A 404 37.60 9.78 33.52
N GLN A 405 38.51 10.43 34.22
CA GLN A 405 39.08 11.71 33.82
C GLN A 405 39.83 11.51 32.50
N ALA A 406 39.23 12.00 31.41
CA ALA A 406 39.89 12.07 30.13
C ALA A 406 40.99 13.14 30.20
N GLN A 407 42.25 12.70 30.09
CA GLN A 407 43.38 13.58 29.85
C GLN A 407 43.19 14.29 28.50
N ALA A 408 43.04 15.60 28.55
CA ALA A 408 42.97 16.47 27.39
C ALA A 408 44.36 16.57 26.72
N GLY A 409 44.66 15.62 25.84
CA GLY A 409 45.69 15.79 24.82
C GLY A 409 45.13 16.65 23.68
N ALA A 410 45.64 17.86 23.53
CA ALA A 410 45.30 18.74 22.41
C ALA A 410 45.83 18.16 21.09
N ILE A 411 45.01 17.38 20.40
CA ILE A 411 45.24 17.02 19.00
C ILE A 411 44.59 18.11 18.14
N SER A 412 45.44 18.89 17.47
CA SER A 412 45.06 19.85 16.45
C SER A 412 44.35 19.11 15.30
N HIS A 413 43.02 19.13 15.30
CA HIS A 413 42.22 18.69 14.17
C HIS A 413 42.24 19.78 13.11
N SER A 414 43.14 19.66 12.13
CA SER A 414 43.03 20.41 10.89
C SER A 414 41.64 20.16 10.27
N PRO A 415 40.89 21.21 9.89
CA PRO A 415 39.59 21.05 9.26
C PRO A 415 39.78 20.35 7.92
N VAL A 416 39.38 19.08 7.84
CA VAL A 416 39.22 18.39 6.56
C VAL A 416 38.15 19.17 5.79
N SER A 417 38.55 19.78 4.66
CA SER A 417 37.65 20.63 3.89
C SER A 417 36.41 19.84 3.47
N GLU A 418 35.25 20.50 3.44
CA GLU A 418 33.99 19.92 2.94
C GLU A 418 34.11 19.34 1.52
N GLU A 419 35.08 19.85 0.75
CA GLU A 419 35.43 19.31 -0.56
C GLU A 419 36.03 17.90 -0.50
N ALA A 420 36.88 17.61 0.50
CA ALA A 420 37.45 16.28 0.70
C ALA A 420 36.38 15.27 1.13
N LYS A 421 35.41 15.67 1.97
CA LYS A 421 34.25 14.84 2.33
C LYS A 421 33.38 14.54 1.11
N THR A 422 33.14 15.54 0.27
CA THR A 422 32.36 15.39 -0.96
C THR A 422 33.04 14.44 -1.96
N ARG A 423 34.36 14.56 -2.15
CA ARG A 423 35.14 13.65 -3.02
C ARG A 423 35.10 12.21 -2.50
N LEU A 424 35.25 12.00 -1.19
CA LEU A 424 35.17 10.67 -0.59
C LEU A 424 33.77 10.05 -0.76
N ALA A 425 32.70 10.83 -0.56
CA ALA A 425 31.33 10.37 -0.76
C ALA A 425 31.08 9.98 -2.23
N GLN A 426 31.58 10.76 -3.20
CA GLN A 426 31.48 10.42 -4.62
C GLN A 426 32.27 9.15 -4.97
N GLN A 427 33.47 8.96 -4.42
CA GLN A 427 34.26 7.74 -4.61
C GLN A 427 33.54 6.50 -4.05
N LEU A 428 32.92 6.63 -2.87
CA LEU A 428 32.17 5.53 -2.26
C LEU A 428 30.95 5.15 -3.11
N ARG A 429 30.19 6.13 -3.61
CA ARG A 429 29.05 5.88 -4.52
C ARG A 429 29.46 5.15 -5.79
N ARG A 430 30.61 5.53 -6.39
CA ARG A 430 31.14 4.84 -7.58
C ARG A 430 31.53 3.40 -7.29
N LYS A 431 32.13 3.12 -6.13
CA LYS A 431 32.46 1.75 -5.72
C LYS A 431 31.22 0.90 -5.49
N ILE A 432 30.20 1.43 -4.83
CA ILE A 432 28.93 0.73 -4.59
C ILE A 432 28.26 0.37 -5.92
N MET A 433 28.12 1.34 -6.84
CA MET A 433 27.52 1.07 -8.16
C MET A 433 28.32 0.05 -8.98
N ALA A 434 29.66 0.06 -8.89
CA ALA A 434 30.49 -0.91 -9.59
C ALA A 434 30.28 -2.34 -9.07
N GLU A 435 30.17 -2.52 -7.75
CA GLU A 435 29.87 -3.83 -7.15
C GLU A 435 28.44 -4.30 -7.47
N GLU A 436 27.45 -3.40 -7.49
CA GLU A 436 26.08 -3.73 -7.90
C GLU A 436 25.99 -4.18 -9.37
N LEU A 437 26.69 -3.49 -10.28
CA LEU A 437 26.77 -3.90 -11.69
C LEU A 437 27.45 -5.25 -11.86
N LYS A 438 28.50 -5.52 -11.08
CA LYS A 438 29.18 -6.83 -11.08
C LYS A 438 28.26 -7.94 -10.56
N ARG A 439 27.49 -7.69 -9.50
CA ARG A 439 26.49 -8.63 -8.97
C ARG A 439 25.40 -8.93 -10.00
N LYS A 440 24.84 -7.89 -10.64
CA LYS A 440 23.82 -8.04 -11.69
C LYS A 440 24.34 -8.86 -12.88
N ALA A 441 25.56 -8.58 -13.34
CA ALA A 441 26.19 -9.36 -14.41
C ALA A 441 26.38 -10.84 -14.04
N GLN A 442 26.71 -11.13 -12.78
CA GLN A 442 26.83 -12.50 -12.28
C GLN A 442 25.47 -13.21 -12.21
N GLU A 443 24.42 -12.55 -11.77
CA GLU A 443 23.05 -13.07 -11.75
C GLU A 443 22.53 -13.36 -13.16
N ASP A 444 22.78 -12.46 -14.12
CA ASP A 444 22.41 -12.64 -15.53
C ASP A 444 23.17 -13.82 -16.16
N ALA A 445 24.46 -13.97 -15.87
CA ALA A 445 25.24 -15.13 -16.31
C ALA A 445 24.71 -16.45 -15.73
N GLN A 446 24.34 -16.48 -14.45
CA GLN A 446 23.73 -17.66 -13.82
C GLN A 446 22.34 -17.97 -14.42
N ARG A 447 21.54 -16.95 -14.73
CA ARG A 447 20.25 -17.12 -15.41
C ARG A 447 20.42 -17.71 -16.80
N ALA A 448 21.36 -17.18 -17.59
CA ALA A 448 21.67 -17.71 -18.91
C ALA A 448 22.13 -19.18 -18.86
N ALA A 449 22.99 -19.54 -17.90
CA ALA A 449 23.43 -20.92 -17.69
C ALA A 449 22.26 -21.88 -17.37
N ARG A 450 21.31 -21.46 -16.52
CA ARG A 450 20.11 -22.26 -16.21
C ARG A 450 19.20 -22.48 -17.42
N ILE A 451 19.04 -21.45 -18.27
CA ILE A 451 18.25 -21.56 -19.50
C ILE A 451 18.94 -22.53 -20.48
N ALA A 452 20.26 -22.43 -20.64
CA ALA A 452 21.02 -23.34 -21.50
C ALA A 452 20.90 -24.80 -21.04
N GLU A 453 20.99 -25.05 -19.73
CA GLU A 453 20.84 -26.40 -19.18
C GLU A 453 19.42 -26.94 -19.33
N ALA A 454 18.38 -26.12 -19.08
CA ALA A 454 17.00 -26.52 -19.30
C ALA A 454 16.73 -26.90 -20.78
N SER A 455 17.27 -26.12 -21.72
CA SER A 455 17.18 -26.43 -23.15
C SER A 455 17.90 -27.74 -23.49
N ARG A 456 19.08 -28.00 -22.90
CA ARG A 456 19.83 -29.25 -23.09
C ARG A 456 19.02 -30.46 -22.62
N VAL A 457 18.41 -30.37 -21.43
CA VAL A 457 17.55 -31.42 -20.87
C VAL A 457 16.33 -31.67 -21.75
N ALA A 458 15.70 -30.60 -22.27
CA ALA A 458 14.55 -30.72 -23.16
C ALA A 458 14.91 -31.46 -24.47
N VAL A 459 16.04 -31.13 -25.09
CA VAL A 459 16.52 -31.81 -26.30
C VAL A 459 16.82 -33.29 -26.03
N GLN A 460 17.48 -33.60 -24.91
CA GLN A 460 17.75 -35.00 -24.53
C GLN A 460 16.47 -35.81 -24.27
N SER A 461 15.46 -35.18 -23.66
CA SER A 461 14.15 -35.80 -23.45
C SER A 461 13.43 -36.07 -24.78
N HIS A 462 13.53 -35.16 -25.75
CA HIS A 462 12.94 -35.33 -27.07
C HIS A 462 13.60 -36.48 -27.85
N ILE A 463 14.95 -36.56 -27.82
CA ILE A 463 15.69 -37.66 -28.46
C ILE A 463 15.31 -39.01 -27.83
N ARG A 464 15.17 -39.10 -26.51
CA ARG A 464 14.77 -40.35 -25.83
C ARG A 464 13.34 -40.79 -26.15
N THR A 465 12.44 -39.86 -26.45
CA THR A 465 11.03 -40.17 -26.68
C THR A 465 10.72 -40.50 -28.14
N HIS A 466 11.58 -40.10 -29.08
CA HIS A 466 11.36 -40.30 -30.52
C HIS A 466 12.48 -41.05 -31.25
N GLY A 467 13.57 -41.42 -30.56
CA GLY A 467 14.77 -41.98 -31.18
C GLY A 467 14.88 -43.51 -31.19
N THR A 468 13.79 -44.26 -31.08
CA THR A 468 13.82 -45.74 -31.10
C THR A 468 12.97 -46.39 -32.20
N ASP A 469 12.42 -45.59 -33.14
CA ASP A 469 11.60 -46.11 -34.24
C ASP A 469 12.34 -46.04 -35.59
N ASP A 470 13.59 -46.54 -35.62
CA ASP A 470 14.29 -46.92 -36.86
C ASP A 470 14.86 -48.35 -36.73
#